data_AF-A0A832ZKR0-F1
#
_entry.id   AF-A0A832ZKR0-F1
#
_cell.length_a   1.000
_cell.length_b   1.000
_cell.length_c   1.000
_cell.angle_alpha   90.00
_cell.angle_beta   90.00
_cell.angle_gamma   90.00
#
_symmetry.space_group_name_H-M   'P 1'
#
loop_
_entity.id
_entity.type
_entity.pdbx_description
1 polymer ?
#
loop_
_entity_poly.entity_id
_entity_poly.type
_entity_poly.pdbx_seq_one_letter_code
_entity_poly.pdbx_strand_id
1 'polypeptide(L)'
;MRIIIATSMTIFVLLMAIVLAIGGLGYILPPPNVRRIAFCYLNSTFNPYTPYYSAMTPEAVTAIIWDFRGLDTLFETIVFYLAIISSVAIMRWIELPKKYRYYGMSPIVKTVTKITLCMILAVAASITLHGHLTPGGGFQGGATAAIAPLLVLVVFSVYV
;
A
#
# COMPACT_ATOMS: atom_id res chain seq x y z
N MET A 1 5.48 29.23 8.99
CA MET A 1 4.37 28.25 9.01
C MET A 1 4.81 26.83 8.62
N ARG A 2 5.40 26.58 7.44
CA ARG A 2 5.90 25.24 7.06
C ARG A 2 6.96 24.65 8.01
N ILE A 3 7.90 25.48 8.47
CA ILE A 3 8.94 25.06 9.44
C ILE A 3 8.31 24.67 10.78
N ILE A 4 7.35 25.45 11.26
CA ILE A 4 6.65 25.21 12.54
C ILE A 4 5.86 23.89 12.49
N ILE A 5 5.20 23.61 11.37
CA ILE A 5 4.47 22.35 11.15
C ILE A 5 5.44 21.17 11.13
N ALA A 6 6.54 21.28 10.37
CA ALA A 6 7.55 20.23 10.30
C ALA A 6 8.18 19.95 11.68
N THR A 7 8.58 20.99 12.41
CA THR A 7 9.15 20.84 13.76
C THR A 7 8.15 20.24 14.74
N SER A 8 6.88 20.64 14.68
CA SER A 8 5.81 20.08 15.51
C SER A 8 5.61 18.58 15.25
N MET A 9 5.56 18.18 13.97
CA MET A 9 5.43 16.78 13.58
C MET A 9 6.64 15.95 14.04
N THR A 10 7.86 16.45 13.86
CA THR A 10 9.07 15.74 14.31
C THR A 10 9.09 15.58 15.83
N ILE A 11 8.73 16.63 16.58
CA ILE A 11 8.65 16.58 18.05
C ILE A 11 7.58 15.57 18.49
N PHE A 12 6.40 15.58 17.86
CA PHE A 12 5.33 14.64 18.17
C PHE A 12 5.76 13.18 17.93
N VAL A 13 6.41 12.90 16.80
CA VAL A 13 6.92 11.56 16.48
C VAL A 13 7.98 11.11 17.49
N LEU A 14 8.93 11.98 17.83
CA LEU A 14 9.97 11.69 18.82
C LEU A 14 9.36 11.43 20.21
N LEU A 15 8.43 12.27 20.65
CA LEU A 15 7.73 12.08 21.92
C LEU A 15 6.97 10.76 21.95
N MET A 16 6.22 10.45 20.89
CA MET A 16 5.50 9.19 20.79
C MET A 16 6.46 7.99 20.81
N ALA A 17 7.58 8.06 20.08
CA ALA A 17 8.59 7.01 20.07
C ALA A 17 9.22 6.80 21.45
N ILE A 18 9.53 7.87 22.18
CA ILE A 18 10.07 7.82 23.54
C ILE A 18 9.04 7.25 24.51
N VAL A 19 7.79 7.70 24.45
CA VAL A 19 6.69 7.18 25.27
C VAL A 19 6.52 5.67 25.05
N LEU A 20 6.58 5.22 23.79
CA LEU A 20 6.52 3.79 23.47
C LEU A 20 7.75 3.04 23.97
N ALA A 21 8.96 3.60 23.83
CA ALA A 21 10.23 2.98 24.23
C ALA A 21 10.38 2.82 25.75
N ILE A 22 9.85 3.76 26.54
CA ILE A 22 9.85 3.69 28.02
C ILE A 22 8.74 2.74 28.53
N GLY A 23 7.98 2.10 27.63
CA GLY A 23 6.93 1.16 28.02
C GLY A 23 5.60 1.86 28.27
N GLY A 24 5.26 2.88 27.48
CA GLY A 24 3.93 3.51 27.45
C GLY A 24 2.80 2.55 27.05
N LEU A 25 3.15 1.39 26.48
CA LEU A 25 2.23 0.26 26.27
C LEU A 25 2.28 -0.78 27.41
N GLY A 26 3.13 -0.57 28.42
CA GLY A 26 3.45 -1.47 29.53
C GLY A 26 4.86 -2.05 29.42
N TYR A 27 5.58 -2.15 30.55
CA TYR A 27 6.95 -2.72 30.65
C TYR A 27 7.05 -4.22 30.27
N ILE A 28 5.90 -4.87 30.04
CA ILE A 28 5.77 -6.29 29.68
C ILE A 28 5.70 -6.47 28.15
N LEU A 29 5.73 -5.39 27.38
CA LEU A 29 5.67 -5.41 25.91
C LEU A 29 7.00 -5.00 25.28
N PRO A 30 7.55 -5.81 24.34
CA PRO A 30 7.04 -7.10 23.88
C PRO A 30 7.22 -8.22 24.93
N PRO A 31 6.20 -9.08 25.14
CA PRO A 31 6.33 -10.21 26.05
C PRO A 31 7.39 -11.18 25.53
N PRO A 32 8.12 -11.87 26.42
CA PRO A 32 9.17 -12.82 26.02
C PRO A 32 8.60 -14.02 25.25
N ASN A 33 7.29 -14.29 25.40
CA ASN A 33 6.59 -15.37 24.71
C ASN A 33 5.63 -14.82 23.66
N VAL A 34 5.44 -15.60 22.59
CA VAL A 34 4.43 -15.32 21.57
C VAL A 34 3.05 -15.29 22.21
N ARG A 35 2.28 -14.23 21.97
CA ARG A 35 0.89 -14.12 22.46
C ARG A 35 0.08 -15.31 21.94
N ARG A 36 -0.83 -15.84 22.75
CA ARG A 36 -1.68 -16.99 22.38
C ARG A 36 -2.41 -16.79 21.04
N ILE A 37 -2.88 -15.57 20.77
CA ILE A 37 -3.55 -15.22 19.50
C ILE A 37 -2.58 -15.31 18.31
N ALA A 38 -1.35 -14.82 18.47
CA ALA A 38 -0.33 -14.91 17.43
C ALA A 38 0.09 -16.36 17.18
N PHE A 39 0.17 -17.19 18.24
CA PHE A 39 0.37 -18.62 18.10
C PHE A 39 -0.76 -19.30 17.31
N CYS A 40 -2.02 -18.98 17.60
CA CYS A 40 -3.16 -19.50 16.84
C CYS A 40 -3.08 -19.09 15.36
N TYR A 41 -2.78 -17.82 15.07
CA TYR A 41 -2.63 -17.36 13.68
C TYR A 41 -1.50 -18.08 12.95
N LEU A 42 -0.33 -18.23 13.56
CA LEU A 42 0.79 -18.93 12.94
C LEU A 42 0.46 -20.41 12.69
N ASN A 43 -0.16 -21.07 13.67
CA ASN A 43 -0.57 -22.47 13.53
C ASN A 43 -1.68 -22.66 12.47
N SER A 44 -2.57 -21.68 12.29
CA SER A 44 -3.59 -21.72 11.23
C SER A 44 -3.09 -21.20 9.88
N THR A 45 -1.95 -20.51 9.81
CA THR A 45 -1.38 -20.00 8.56
C THR A 45 -0.81 -21.14 7.69
N PHE A 46 0.06 -21.96 8.28
CA PHE A 46 0.69 -23.07 7.58
C PHE A 46 0.84 -24.30 8.49
N ASN A 47 -0.12 -25.23 8.40
CA ASN A 47 -0.06 -26.50 9.12
C ASN A 47 -0.42 -27.70 8.22
N PRO A 48 0.58 -28.40 7.65
CA PRO A 48 0.36 -29.55 6.77
C PRO A 48 -0.42 -30.71 7.40
N TYR A 49 -0.48 -30.81 8.72
CA TYR A 49 -1.19 -31.89 9.42
C TYR A 49 -2.70 -31.66 9.48
N THR A 50 -3.15 -30.41 9.35
CA THR A 50 -4.57 -30.03 9.36
C THR A 50 -4.90 -29.12 8.17
N PRO A 51 -4.86 -29.64 6.93
CA PRO A 51 -4.99 -28.82 5.72
C PRO A 51 -6.36 -28.15 5.59
N TYR A 52 -7.42 -28.75 6.13
CA TYR A 52 -8.78 -28.19 6.06
C TYR A 52 -9.01 -26.97 6.97
N TYR A 53 -8.15 -26.75 7.97
CA TYR A 53 -8.29 -25.67 8.95
C TYR A 53 -7.15 -24.65 8.88
N SER A 54 -6.32 -24.74 7.84
CA SER A 54 -5.19 -23.84 7.68
C SER A 54 -5.14 -23.28 6.26
N ALA A 55 -4.68 -22.04 6.16
CA ALA A 55 -4.63 -21.26 4.92
C ALA A 55 -3.64 -21.81 3.88
N MET A 56 -2.77 -22.74 4.27
CA MET A 56 -1.75 -23.37 3.41
C MET A 56 -0.83 -22.36 2.70
N THR A 57 -0.54 -21.23 3.36
CA THR A 57 0.31 -20.17 2.82
C THR A 57 1.51 -19.97 3.75
N PRO A 58 2.76 -20.04 3.24
CA PRO A 58 3.94 -19.74 4.05
C PRO A 58 4.04 -18.25 4.41
N GLU A 59 3.40 -17.35 3.66
CA GLU A 59 3.33 -15.93 4.00
C GLU A 59 2.19 -15.72 5.02
N ALA A 60 2.54 -15.35 6.25
CA ALA A 60 1.61 -15.21 7.37
C ALA A 60 0.79 -13.91 7.36
N VAL A 61 1.34 -12.81 6.87
CA VAL A 61 0.66 -11.50 6.89
C VAL A 61 -0.50 -11.49 5.91
N THR A 62 -0.26 -11.89 4.67
CA THR A 62 -1.24 -12.13 3.61
C THR A 62 -2.28 -13.15 4.05
N ALA A 63 -1.89 -14.26 4.69
CA ALA A 63 -2.84 -15.22 5.27
C ALA A 63 -3.77 -14.57 6.28
N ILE A 64 -3.20 -13.84 7.24
CA ILE A 64 -3.96 -13.24 8.33
C ILE A 64 -4.90 -12.18 7.83
N ILE A 65 -4.42 -11.30 6.96
CA ILE A 65 -5.21 -10.19 6.43
C ILE A 65 -6.31 -10.71 5.50
N TRP A 66 -6.04 -11.70 4.65
CA TRP A 66 -7.01 -12.20 3.68
C TRP A 66 -8.00 -13.22 4.26
N ASP A 67 -7.52 -14.28 4.92
CA ASP A 67 -8.37 -15.41 5.34
C ASP A 67 -9.00 -15.20 6.72
N PHE A 68 -8.26 -14.60 7.67
CA PHE A 68 -8.78 -14.42 9.03
C PHE A 68 -9.37 -13.03 9.28
N ARG A 69 -8.85 -12.01 8.59
CA ARG A 69 -9.25 -10.60 8.76
C ARG A 69 -9.72 -9.99 7.44
N GLY A 70 -10.22 -10.80 6.51
CA GLY A 70 -10.65 -10.34 5.19
C GLY A 70 -11.72 -9.25 5.21
N LEU A 71 -12.55 -9.20 6.27
CA LEU A 71 -13.50 -8.11 6.47
C LEU A 71 -12.80 -6.76 6.71
N ASP A 72 -11.67 -6.73 7.42
CA ASP A 72 -10.91 -5.50 7.63
C ASP A 72 -10.36 -4.99 6.29
N THR A 73 -9.83 -5.89 5.45
CA THR A 73 -9.36 -5.55 4.09
C THR A 73 -10.50 -5.13 3.18
N LEU A 74 -11.67 -5.75 3.28
CA LEU A 74 -12.86 -5.35 2.53
C LEU A 74 -13.23 -3.91 2.89
N PHE A 75 -13.33 -3.59 4.18
CA PHE A 75 -13.63 -2.23 4.60
C PHE A 75 -12.53 -1.22 4.25
N GLU A 76 -11.26 -1.61 4.32
CA GLU A 76 -10.14 -0.79 3.83
C GLU A 76 -10.32 -0.43 2.35
N THR A 77 -10.62 -1.41 1.50
CA THR A 77 -10.84 -1.17 0.06
C THR A 77 -12.10 -0.35 -0.19
N ILE A 78 -13.18 -0.56 0.56
CA ILE A 78 -14.41 0.26 0.47
C ILE A 78 -14.09 1.73 0.76
N VAL A 79 -13.41 2.02 1.88
CA VAL A 79 -13.04 3.40 2.24
C VAL A 79 -12.12 4.01 1.19
N PHE A 80 -11.18 3.24 0.64
CA PHE A 80 -10.31 3.69 -0.44
C PHE A 80 -11.08 4.05 -1.72
N TYR A 81 -12.00 3.18 -2.18
CA TYR A 81 -12.84 3.49 -3.34
C TYR A 81 -13.76 4.69 -3.10
N LEU A 82 -14.33 4.81 -1.89
CA LEU A 82 -15.11 5.99 -1.51
C LEU A 82 -14.25 7.25 -1.59
N ALA A 83 -13.01 7.23 -1.10
CA ALA A 83 -12.10 8.37 -1.19
C ALA A 83 -11.83 8.78 -2.66
N ILE A 84 -11.65 7.81 -3.57
CA ILE A 84 -11.49 8.08 -5.01
C ILE A 84 -12.77 8.72 -5.57
N ILE A 85 -13.93 8.14 -5.31
CA ILE A 85 -15.23 8.65 -5.79
C ILE A 85 -15.48 10.06 -5.26
N SER A 86 -15.25 10.29 -3.97
CA SER A 86 -15.39 11.60 -3.34
C SER A 86 -14.43 12.62 -3.94
N SER A 87 -13.17 12.25 -4.17
CA SER A 87 -12.17 13.14 -4.78
C SER A 87 -12.60 13.56 -6.19
N VAL A 88 -13.02 12.59 -7.02
CA VAL A 88 -13.50 12.86 -8.38
C VAL A 88 -14.79 13.69 -8.36
N ALA A 89 -15.71 13.40 -7.45
CA ALA A 89 -16.97 14.14 -7.31
C ALA A 89 -16.73 15.62 -6.94
N ILE A 90 -15.77 15.90 -6.05
CA ILE A 90 -15.36 17.26 -5.69
C ILE A 90 -14.69 17.96 -6.88
N MET A 91 -13.80 17.27 -7.59
CA MET A 91 -13.06 17.85 -8.72
C MET A 91 -13.94 18.23 -9.92
N ARG A 92 -15.17 17.70 -10.04
CA ARG A 92 -16.10 18.04 -11.14
C ARG A 92 -16.46 19.52 -11.21
N TRP A 93 -16.41 20.23 -10.08
CA TRP A 93 -16.81 21.64 -9.98
C TRP A 93 -15.62 22.61 -10.03
N ILE A 94 -14.41 22.08 -10.22
CA ILE A 94 -13.20 22.88 -10.33
C ILE A 94 -12.94 23.13 -11.81
N GLU A 95 -13.08 24.38 -12.24
CA GLU A 95 -12.61 24.81 -13.56
C GLU A 95 -11.08 24.78 -13.58
N LEU A 96 -10.51 23.95 -14.44
CA LEU A 96 -9.07 23.90 -14.63
C LEU A 96 -8.62 25.17 -15.38
N PRO A 97 -7.51 25.81 -14.98
CA PRO A 97 -6.98 26.98 -15.69
C PRO A 97 -6.72 26.64 -17.16
N LYS A 98 -6.91 27.63 -18.05
CA LYS A 98 -6.66 27.48 -19.48
C LYS A 98 -5.26 26.90 -19.70
N LYS A 99 -5.21 25.74 -20.34
CA LYS A 99 -3.96 25.02 -20.53
C LYS A 99 -3.11 25.76 -21.57
N TYR A 100 -1.93 26.22 -21.16
CA TYR A 100 -0.93 26.74 -22.08
C TYR A 100 -0.36 25.57 -22.91
N ARG A 101 -0.09 25.82 -24.18
CA ARG A 101 0.44 24.81 -25.10
C ARG A 101 1.93 24.61 -24.80
N TYR A 102 2.26 23.55 -24.08
CA TYR A 102 3.63 23.15 -23.81
C TYR A 102 4.14 22.19 -24.89
N TYR A 103 5.46 22.20 -25.09
CA TYR A 103 6.14 21.17 -25.85
C TYR A 103 6.30 19.97 -24.94
N GLY A 104 5.32 19.04 -24.96
CA GLY A 104 5.34 17.84 -24.11
C GLY A 104 6.68 17.07 -24.17
N MET A 105 6.85 16.07 -23.30
CA MET A 105 8.15 15.43 -23.08
C MET A 105 8.86 14.89 -24.35
N SER A 106 10.19 14.79 -24.24
CA SER A 106 11.08 14.35 -25.32
C SER A 106 10.72 12.95 -25.84
N PRO A 107 11.02 12.65 -27.12
CA PRO A 107 10.81 11.34 -27.71
C PRO A 107 11.54 10.22 -26.97
N ILE A 108 12.71 10.51 -26.40
CA ILE A 108 13.50 9.55 -25.61
C ILE A 108 12.71 9.11 -24.39
N VAL A 109 12.16 10.06 -23.62
CA VAL A 109 11.37 9.74 -22.42
C VAL A 109 10.14 8.92 -22.79
N LYS A 110 9.42 9.30 -23.85
CA LYS A 110 8.25 8.54 -24.34
C LYS A 110 8.60 7.10 -24.72
N THR A 111 9.73 6.88 -25.39
CA THR A 111 10.19 5.54 -25.78
C THR A 111 10.59 4.71 -24.56
N VAL A 112 11.37 5.29 -23.64
CA VAL A 112 11.78 4.60 -22.40
C VAL A 112 10.55 4.24 -21.56
N THR A 113 9.60 5.16 -21.40
CA THR A 113 8.36 4.91 -20.65
C THR A 113 7.57 3.73 -21.23
N LYS A 114 7.48 3.56 -22.56
CA LYS A 114 6.78 2.39 -23.14
C LYS A 114 7.37 1.06 -22.65
N ILE A 115 8.69 0.96 -22.57
CA ILE A 115 9.38 -0.24 -22.08
C ILE A 115 9.16 -0.39 -20.57
N THR A 116 9.28 0.70 -19.81
CA THR A 116 9.08 0.70 -18.37
C THR A 116 7.65 0.31 -17.98
N LEU A 117 6.63 0.69 -18.76
CA LEU A 117 5.24 0.30 -18.50
C LEU A 117 5.06 -1.22 -18.51
N CYS A 118 5.63 -1.91 -19.49
CA CYS A 118 5.60 -3.37 -19.54
C CYS A 118 6.27 -4.00 -18.32
N MET A 119 7.42 -3.45 -17.90
CA MET A 119 8.13 -3.92 -16.70
C MET A 119 7.32 -3.68 -15.42
N ILE A 120 6.72 -2.51 -15.23
CA ILE A 120 5.89 -2.18 -14.06
C ILE A 120 4.72 -3.17 -13.95
N LEU A 121 4.01 -3.42 -15.05
CA LEU A 121 2.87 -4.33 -15.05
C LEU A 121 3.30 -5.78 -14.79
N ALA A 122 4.43 -6.22 -15.34
CA ALA A 122 4.98 -7.55 -15.06
C ALA A 122 5.36 -7.71 -13.58
N VAL A 123 6.00 -6.71 -12.98
CA VAL A 123 6.36 -6.70 -11.55
C VAL A 123 5.11 -6.68 -10.68
N ALA A 124 4.13 -5.82 -11.00
CA ALA A 124 2.86 -5.74 -10.27
C ALA A 124 2.10 -7.08 -10.29
N ALA A 125 2.06 -7.74 -11.46
CA ALA A 125 1.49 -9.08 -11.60
C ALA A 125 2.26 -10.10 -10.75
N SER A 126 3.60 -10.07 -10.78
CA SER A 126 4.43 -10.97 -9.99
C SER A 126 4.17 -10.84 -8.48
N ILE A 127 4.12 -9.61 -7.95
CA ILE A 127 3.84 -9.31 -6.54
C ILE A 127 2.45 -9.81 -6.14
N THR A 128 1.46 -9.67 -7.03
CA THR A 128 0.07 -10.05 -6.76
C THR A 128 -0.11 -11.56 -6.76
N LEU A 129 0.42 -12.24 -7.79
CA LEU A 129 0.24 -13.69 -7.97
C LEU A 129 1.03 -14.51 -6.95
N HIS A 130 2.22 -14.04 -6.54
CA HIS A 130 3.06 -14.72 -5.56
C HIS A 130 2.88 -14.23 -4.12
N GLY A 131 1.83 -13.44 -3.83
CA GLY A 131 1.59 -12.90 -2.49
C GLY A 131 1.44 -13.95 -1.38
N HIS A 132 1.10 -15.19 -1.73
CA HIS A 132 1.05 -16.31 -0.78
C HIS A 132 2.42 -16.92 -0.46
N LEU A 133 3.44 -16.68 -1.30
CA LEU A 133 4.80 -17.23 -1.12
C LEU A 133 5.79 -16.16 -0.66
N THR A 134 5.66 -14.95 -1.17
CA THR A 134 6.58 -13.84 -0.97
C THR A 134 5.85 -12.66 -0.35
N PRO A 135 6.52 -11.83 0.50
CA PRO A 135 5.93 -10.59 1.00
C PRO A 135 5.35 -9.77 -0.15
N GLY A 136 4.05 -9.48 -0.09
CA GLY A 136 3.32 -9.05 -1.26
C GLY A 136 1.82 -8.94 -1.06
N GLY A 137 1.09 -9.20 -2.15
CA GLY A 137 -0.38 -9.24 -2.17
C GLY A 137 -1.02 -8.17 -3.04
N GLY A 138 -2.35 -8.16 -3.04
CA GLY A 138 -3.15 -7.35 -3.96
C GLY A 138 -2.98 -5.84 -3.79
N PHE A 139 -2.83 -5.34 -2.56
CA PHE A 139 -2.68 -3.90 -2.32
C PHE A 139 -1.38 -3.35 -2.88
N GLN A 140 -0.24 -4.00 -2.58
CA GLN A 140 1.08 -3.58 -3.04
C GLN A 140 1.23 -3.74 -4.56
N GLY A 141 0.72 -4.86 -5.10
CA GLY A 141 0.64 -5.08 -6.55
C GLY A 141 -0.22 -4.02 -7.25
N GLY A 142 -1.39 -3.68 -6.69
CA GLY A 142 -2.27 -2.64 -7.19
C GLY A 142 -1.64 -1.24 -7.14
N ALA A 143 -0.98 -0.88 -6.04
CA ALA A 143 -0.25 0.39 -5.93
C ALA A 143 0.88 0.50 -6.96
N THR A 144 1.60 -0.60 -7.20
CA THR A 144 2.63 -0.68 -8.25
C THR A 144 2.02 -0.52 -9.64
N ALA A 145 0.91 -1.21 -9.92
CA ALA A 145 0.20 -1.10 -11.20
C ALA A 145 -0.33 0.33 -11.44
N ALA A 146 -0.75 1.05 -10.40
CA ALA A 146 -1.25 2.42 -10.50
C ALA A 146 -0.20 3.44 -11.01
N ILE A 147 1.09 3.12 -10.87
CA ILE A 147 2.19 3.95 -11.42
C ILE A 147 2.14 3.96 -12.96
N ALA A 148 1.69 2.88 -13.59
CA ALA A 148 1.64 2.78 -15.05
C ALA A 148 0.72 3.84 -15.70
N PRO A 149 -0.59 3.94 -15.38
CA PRO A 149 -1.44 5.00 -15.92
C PRO A 149 -1.00 6.40 -15.47
N LEU A 150 -0.40 6.55 -14.28
CA LEU A 150 0.17 7.82 -13.84
C LEU A 150 1.32 8.26 -14.77
N LEU A 151 2.26 7.37 -15.08
CA LEU A 151 3.34 7.66 -16.01
C LEU A 151 2.82 7.98 -17.40
N VAL A 152 1.79 7.27 -17.87
CA VAL A 152 1.14 7.59 -19.14
C VAL A 152 0.58 9.00 -19.12
N LEU A 153 -0.14 9.36 -18.05
CA LEU A 153 -0.74 10.68 -17.89
C LEU A 153 0.32 11.78 -17.89
N VAL A 154 1.44 11.60 -17.19
CA VAL A 154 2.47 12.65 -17.10
C VAL A 154 3.29 12.73 -18.40
N VAL A 155 3.76 11.59 -18.92
CA VAL A 155 4.73 11.54 -20.05
C VAL A 155 4.08 11.84 -21.41
N PHE A 156 2.84 11.40 -21.61
CA PHE A 156 2.12 11.60 -22.87
C PHE A 156 1.14 12.77 -22.83
N SER A 157 1.02 13.47 -21.70
CA SER A 157 0.27 14.73 -21.66
C SER A 157 0.93 15.80 -22.53
N VAL A 158 0.09 16.57 -23.21
CA VAL A 158 0.47 17.72 -24.05
C VAL A 158 0.67 18.99 -23.20
N TYR A 159 0.42 18.89 -21.89
CA TYR A 159 0.31 20.01 -20.96
C TYR A 159 1.35 19.97 -19.84
N VAL A 160 2.35 19.13 -19.98
CA VAL A 160 3.50 18.98 -19.07
C VAL A 160 4.75 19.46 -19.79
#